data_AF-A0A7S0KRI7-F1
#
_entry.id   AF-A0A7S0KRI7-F1
#
_cell.length_a   1.000
_cell.length_b   1.000
_cell.length_c   1.000
_cell.angle_alpha   90.00
_cell.angle_beta   90.00
_cell.angle_gamma   90.00
#
_symmetry.space_group_name_H-M   'P 1'
#
loop_
_entity.id
_entity.type
_entity.pdbx_description
1 polymer ?
#
loop_
_entity_poly.entity_id
_entity_poly.type
_entity_poly.pdbx_seq_one_letter_code
_entity_poly.pdbx_strand_id
1 'polypeptide(L)'
;DSLPICEQSMDASCETGARQHYAFKSMWAFNSPPPPAPVPPRPAGPSHPPPPPVEKLPPPSPDVEELREKAEASRDALINTIMDPKAKKKAGILADAALTGVMVTKIEVLATAENGDLACNFVLQSSGIDARLAVCEAAMATSVSRRLLSVPNFIFDIDLITSVASVTREDIETAIVKLISSGLSPTMSE
;
A
#
# COMPACT_ATOMS: atom_id res chain seq x y z
N ASP A 1 -8.44 -9.28 42.96
CA ASP A 1 -9.55 -10.24 43.10
C ASP A 1 -10.75 -9.87 42.25
N SER A 2 -10.69 -10.21 40.95
CA SER A 2 -11.83 -10.11 40.05
C SER A 2 -12.08 -11.49 39.45
N LEU A 3 -13.12 -12.15 39.94
CA LEU A 3 -13.72 -13.34 39.35
C LEU A 3 -14.75 -12.88 38.29
N PRO A 4 -14.75 -13.44 37.07
CA PRO A 4 -15.87 -13.29 36.16
C PRO A 4 -16.87 -14.45 36.38
N ILE A 5 -18.11 -14.08 36.71
CA ILE A 5 -19.28 -14.96 36.71
C ILE A 5 -19.87 -14.90 35.30
N CYS A 6 -19.74 -15.98 34.53
CA CYS A 6 -20.54 -16.22 33.33
C CYS A 6 -21.75 -17.07 33.74
N GLU A 7 -22.91 -16.44 33.91
CA GLU A 7 -24.17 -17.14 34.19
C GLU A 7 -25.11 -17.05 32.96
N GLN A 8 -25.30 -18.22 32.34
CA GLN A 8 -26.52 -18.79 31.74
C GLN A 8 -27.27 -18.04 30.61
N SER A 9 -27.14 -18.58 29.39
CA SER A 9 -28.30 -19.09 28.65
C SER A 9 -27.85 -20.13 27.63
N MET A 10 -28.58 -21.24 27.58
CA MET A 10 -28.24 -22.53 26.98
C MET A 10 -28.15 -22.51 25.44
N ASP A 11 -26.99 -22.88 24.90
CA ASP A 11 -26.85 -23.88 23.85
C ASP A 11 -25.48 -24.56 23.99
N ALA A 12 -25.50 -25.89 24.04
CA ALA A 12 -24.40 -26.73 24.47
C ALA A 12 -23.40 -27.00 23.34
N SER A 13 -22.13 -26.63 23.55
CA SER A 13 -20.99 -27.54 23.36
C SER A 13 -19.70 -26.88 23.88
N CYS A 14 -19.40 -27.10 25.16
CA CYS A 14 -18.08 -26.87 25.75
C CYS A 14 -17.55 -28.22 26.21
N GLU A 15 -16.82 -28.91 25.33
CA GLU A 15 -16.02 -30.07 25.71
C GLU A 15 -14.59 -29.65 26.05
N THR A 16 -14.33 -29.76 27.34
CA THR A 16 -13.07 -29.89 28.07
C THR A 16 -12.12 -30.91 27.42
N GLY A 17 -10.81 -30.66 27.41
CA GLY A 17 -9.87 -31.73 27.08
C GLY A 17 -8.40 -31.36 26.95
N ALA A 18 -7.75 -31.14 28.09
CA ALA A 18 -6.31 -30.95 28.22
C ALA A 18 -5.45 -32.09 27.62
N ARG A 19 -4.43 -31.73 26.84
CA ARG A 19 -3.13 -32.41 26.55
C ARG A 19 -2.67 -31.78 25.23
N GLN A 20 -1.74 -30.82 25.19
CA GLN A 20 -0.30 -31.08 25.29
C GLN A 20 0.42 -29.73 25.44
N HIS A 21 0.61 -29.30 26.68
CA HIS A 21 1.77 -28.47 27.01
C HIS A 21 2.62 -29.33 27.96
N TYR A 22 3.90 -28.99 28.16
CA TYR A 22 4.91 -29.74 28.94
C TYR A 22 5.46 -31.07 28.35
N ALA A 23 6.27 -30.91 27.29
CA ALA A 23 7.55 -31.59 27.09
C ALA A 23 8.31 -30.72 26.07
N PHE A 24 9.55 -30.25 26.21
CA PHE A 24 10.66 -30.71 27.03
C PHE A 24 11.66 -29.55 27.12
N LYS A 25 11.49 -28.67 28.11
CA LYS A 25 12.50 -27.66 28.47
C LYS A 25 13.61 -28.37 29.25
N SER A 26 14.54 -29.06 28.59
CA SER A 26 15.86 -29.47 29.12
C SER A 26 16.65 -30.35 28.13
N MET A 27 17.39 -29.75 27.19
CA MET A 27 18.47 -30.43 26.45
C MET A 27 19.60 -29.46 26.11
N TRP A 28 20.15 -28.77 27.12
CA TRP A 28 21.36 -27.93 26.96
C TRP A 28 22.35 -28.18 28.09
N ALA A 29 22.67 -29.44 28.34
CA ALA A 29 23.86 -29.81 29.11
C ALA A 29 24.24 -31.25 28.74
N PHE A 30 25.55 -31.50 28.61
CA PHE A 30 26.21 -32.78 28.32
C PHE A 30 26.29 -33.23 26.86
N ASN A 31 27.27 -32.68 26.13
CA ASN A 31 28.42 -33.47 25.65
C ASN A 31 29.42 -32.54 24.96
N SER A 32 30.46 -32.12 25.68
CA SER A 32 31.65 -31.56 25.04
C SER A 32 32.32 -32.69 24.24
N PRO A 33 32.62 -32.51 22.95
CA PRO A 33 33.42 -33.49 22.22
C PRO A 33 34.85 -33.54 22.81
N PRO A 34 35.49 -34.72 22.86
CA PRO A 34 36.87 -34.81 23.32
C PRO A 34 37.82 -34.06 22.36
N PRO A 35 39.00 -33.62 22.83
CA PRO A 35 39.96 -32.92 21.98
C PRO A 35 40.41 -33.81 20.82
N PRO A 36 40.69 -33.25 19.62
CA PRO A 36 41.17 -34.04 18.50
C PRO A 36 42.59 -34.56 18.77
N ALA A 37 42.81 -35.84 18.46
CA ALA A 37 44.13 -36.46 18.49
C ALA A 37 45.08 -35.78 17.48
N PRO A 38 46.40 -35.76 17.73
CA PRO A 38 47.37 -35.21 16.78
C PRO A 38 47.41 -36.05 15.49
N VAL A 39 47.28 -35.38 14.35
CA VAL A 39 47.32 -36.00 13.01
C VAL A 39 48.79 -36.33 12.66
N PRO A 40 49.12 -37.54 12.16
CA PRO A 40 50.46 -37.84 11.66
C PRO A 40 50.78 -37.05 10.37
N PRO A 41 52.06 -36.80 10.05
CA PRO A 41 52.42 -36.04 8.86
C PRO A 41 51.99 -36.78 7.59
N ARG A 42 51.28 -36.07 6.71
CA ARG A 42 50.83 -36.54 5.40
C ARG A 42 52.04 -36.71 4.46
N PRO A 43 52.19 -37.85 3.77
CA PRO A 43 53.18 -38.00 2.70
C PRO A 43 52.83 -37.09 1.52
N ALA A 44 53.84 -36.46 0.92
CA ALA A 44 53.67 -35.63 -0.28
C ALA A 44 53.17 -36.48 -1.46
N GLY A 45 51.96 -36.15 -1.95
CA GLY A 45 51.37 -36.69 -3.18
C GLY A 45 51.41 -35.66 -4.31
N PRO A 46 51.26 -36.09 -5.58
CA PRO A 46 51.82 -35.40 -6.75
C PRO A 46 50.99 -34.19 -7.24
N SER A 47 51.70 -33.29 -7.93
CA SER A 47 51.28 -32.06 -8.60
C SER A 47 49.88 -32.04 -9.21
N HIS A 48 49.09 -31.03 -8.83
CA HIS A 48 47.80 -30.67 -9.42
C HIS A 48 47.97 -30.05 -10.82
N PRO A 49 47.06 -30.30 -11.79
CA PRO A 49 47.00 -29.57 -13.06
C PRO A 49 46.56 -28.10 -12.86
N PRO A 50 46.83 -27.19 -13.82
CA PRO A 50 46.65 -25.74 -13.63
C PRO A 50 45.18 -25.34 -13.41
N PRO A 51 44.92 -24.24 -12.65
CA PRO A 51 43.57 -23.79 -12.30
C PRO A 51 42.78 -23.26 -13.51
N PRO A 52 41.44 -23.33 -13.49
CA PRO A 52 40.58 -22.77 -14.53
C PRO A 52 40.65 -21.23 -14.58
N PRO A 53 40.31 -20.60 -15.72
CA PRO A 53 40.43 -19.16 -15.92
C PRO A 53 39.47 -18.34 -15.05
N VAL A 54 40.04 -17.30 -14.45
CA VAL A 54 39.47 -16.13 -13.75
C VAL A 54 37.94 -16.00 -13.79
N GLU A 55 37.34 -16.13 -12.60
CA GLU A 55 35.96 -15.78 -12.28
C GLU A 55 35.74 -14.28 -12.55
N LYS A 56 34.82 -13.96 -13.47
CA LYS A 56 34.39 -12.58 -13.73
C LYS A 56 33.86 -11.98 -12.44
N LEU A 57 34.42 -10.83 -12.03
CA LEU A 57 33.82 -10.00 -10.98
C LEU A 57 32.32 -9.81 -11.25
N PRO A 58 31.46 -9.87 -10.23
CA PRO A 58 30.07 -9.45 -10.39
C PRO A 58 30.04 -8.01 -10.94
N PRO A 59 29.10 -7.68 -11.85
CA PRO A 59 29.00 -6.33 -12.38
C PRO A 59 28.86 -5.32 -11.23
N PRO A 60 29.44 -4.10 -11.35
CA PRO A 60 29.23 -3.07 -10.35
C PRO A 60 27.74 -2.87 -10.15
N SER A 61 27.30 -2.85 -8.89
CA SER A 61 25.93 -2.49 -8.54
C SER A 61 25.64 -1.12 -9.17
N PRO A 62 24.55 -0.98 -9.93
CA PRO A 62 24.20 0.28 -10.57
C PRO A 62 24.05 1.36 -9.50
N ASP A 63 24.49 2.57 -9.84
CA ASP A 63 24.36 3.74 -8.97
C ASP A 63 22.87 4.01 -8.67
N VAL A 64 22.55 4.39 -7.44
CA VAL A 64 21.16 4.61 -7.02
C VAL A 64 20.51 5.74 -7.82
N GLU A 65 21.27 6.76 -8.20
CA GLU A 65 20.77 7.86 -9.02
C GLU A 65 20.53 7.41 -10.46
N GLU A 66 21.41 6.58 -11.02
CA GLU A 66 21.22 6.00 -12.37
C GLU A 66 19.97 5.11 -12.42
N LEU A 67 19.73 4.32 -11.37
CA LEU A 67 18.51 3.52 -11.24
C LEU A 67 17.27 4.39 -11.14
N ARG A 68 17.34 5.49 -10.38
CA ARG A 68 16.24 6.42 -10.20
C ARG A 68 15.90 7.13 -11.51
N GLU A 69 16.90 7.67 -12.21
CA GLU A 69 16.71 8.34 -13.51
C GLU A 69 16.09 7.38 -14.54
N LYS A 70 16.57 6.13 -14.58
CA LYS A 70 16.00 5.10 -15.44
C LYS A 70 14.55 4.77 -15.08
N ALA A 71 14.22 4.76 -13.79
CA ALA A 71 12.86 4.52 -13.33
C ALA A 71 11.92 5.68 -13.68
N GLU A 72 12.37 6.92 -13.53
CA GLU A 72 11.64 8.14 -13.95
C GLU A 72 11.42 8.17 -15.47
N ALA A 73 12.46 7.90 -16.27
CA ALA A 73 12.35 7.82 -17.73
C ALA A 73 11.38 6.71 -18.17
N SER A 74 11.44 5.54 -17.52
CA SER A 74 10.52 4.44 -17.80
C SER A 74 9.08 4.81 -17.42
N ARG A 75 8.87 5.46 -16.27
CA ARG A 75 7.55 5.99 -15.86
C ARG A 75 7.01 6.91 -16.93
N ASP A 76 7.78 7.92 -17.33
CA ASP A 76 7.32 8.97 -18.24
C ASP A 76 7.02 8.43 -19.63
N ALA A 77 7.82 7.47 -20.10
CA ALA A 77 7.55 6.74 -21.33
C ALA A 77 6.19 6.02 -21.26
N LEU A 78 5.91 5.31 -20.17
CA LEU A 78 4.64 4.59 -19.99
C LEU A 78 3.44 5.54 -19.89
N ILE A 79 3.53 6.58 -19.06
CA ILE A 79 2.46 7.58 -18.89
C ILE A 79 2.15 8.27 -20.22
N ASN A 80 3.15 8.55 -21.04
CA ASN A 80 2.95 9.19 -22.34
C ASN A 80 2.22 8.32 -23.36
N THR A 81 2.15 7.00 -23.16
CA THR A 81 1.31 6.12 -24.01
C THR A 81 -0.17 6.20 -23.71
N ILE A 82 -0.56 6.78 -22.56
CA ILE A 82 -1.96 6.91 -22.14
C ILE A 82 -2.59 8.12 -22.84
N MET A 83 -3.65 7.88 -23.62
CA MET A 83 -4.34 8.93 -24.38
C MET A 83 -5.35 9.72 -23.55
N ASP A 84 -6.07 9.05 -22.64
CA ASP A 84 -7.07 9.72 -21.82
C ASP A 84 -6.37 10.63 -20.78
N PRO A 85 -6.65 11.94 -20.76
CA PRO A 85 -5.92 12.88 -19.91
C PRO A 85 -6.09 12.59 -18.42
N LYS A 86 -7.24 12.05 -18.03
CA LYS A 86 -7.56 11.74 -16.64
C LYS A 86 -6.82 10.49 -16.17
N ALA A 87 -6.87 9.42 -16.97
CA ALA A 87 -6.10 8.21 -16.75
C ALA A 87 -4.60 8.48 -16.76
N LYS A 88 -4.12 9.35 -17.67
CA LYS A 88 -2.72 9.77 -17.75
C LYS A 88 -2.29 10.44 -16.44
N LYS A 89 -3.11 11.35 -15.93
CA LYS A 89 -2.84 12.04 -14.66
C LYS A 89 -2.88 11.10 -13.46
N LYS A 90 -3.86 10.19 -13.40
CA LYS A 90 -3.97 9.18 -12.34
C LYS A 90 -2.76 8.26 -12.32
N ALA A 91 -2.32 7.81 -13.49
CA ALA A 91 -1.09 7.01 -13.64
C ALA A 91 0.15 7.79 -13.17
N GLY A 92 0.22 9.09 -13.44
CA GLY A 92 1.25 9.98 -12.89
C GLY A 92 1.29 9.97 -11.38
N ILE A 93 0.16 10.27 -10.73
CA ILE A 93 0.07 10.28 -9.26
C ILE A 93 0.48 8.93 -8.67
N LEU A 94 0.00 7.82 -9.25
CA LEU A 94 0.32 6.47 -8.78
C LEU A 94 1.80 6.12 -8.97
N ALA A 95 2.40 6.48 -10.11
CA ALA A 95 3.79 6.17 -10.37
C ALA A 95 4.75 7.04 -9.57
N ASP A 96 4.42 8.31 -9.35
CA ASP A 96 5.19 9.21 -8.49
C ASP A 96 5.16 8.73 -7.04
N ALA A 97 3.99 8.27 -6.57
CA ALA A 97 3.86 7.66 -5.26
C ALA A 97 4.71 6.38 -5.14
N ALA A 98 4.72 5.54 -6.17
CA ALA A 98 5.54 4.32 -6.19
C ALA A 98 7.05 4.64 -6.18
N LEU A 99 7.51 5.65 -6.91
CA LEU A 99 8.92 6.06 -6.95
C LEU A 99 9.40 6.69 -5.64
N THR A 100 8.50 7.35 -4.92
CA THR A 100 8.78 7.96 -3.61
C THR A 100 8.52 7.00 -2.45
N GLY A 101 7.91 5.85 -2.71
CA GLY A 101 7.57 4.84 -1.70
C GLY A 101 6.45 5.29 -0.76
N VAL A 102 5.56 6.17 -1.22
CA VAL A 102 4.43 6.68 -0.42
C VAL A 102 3.09 6.13 -0.92
N MET A 103 2.07 6.25 -0.08
CA MET A 103 0.72 5.80 -0.40
C MET A 103 -0.07 6.86 -1.18
N VAL A 104 -1.04 6.39 -1.96
CA VAL A 104 -2.02 7.24 -2.64
C VAL A 104 -3.27 7.25 -1.81
N THR A 105 -3.78 8.44 -1.51
CA THR A 105 -5.00 8.63 -0.74
C THR A 105 -6.18 8.81 -1.66
N LYS A 106 -7.27 8.10 -1.36
CA LYS A 106 -8.57 8.25 -1.98
C LYS A 106 -9.54 8.88 -0.98
N ILE A 107 -10.19 9.97 -1.35
CA ILE A 107 -11.29 10.59 -0.61
C ILE A 107 -12.57 10.38 -1.40
N GLU A 108 -13.49 9.60 -0.85
CA GLU A 108 -14.80 9.29 -1.42
C GLU A 108 -15.84 10.25 -0.86
N VAL A 109 -16.66 10.85 -1.72
CA VAL A 109 -17.65 11.86 -1.34
C VAL A 109 -18.91 11.68 -2.16
N LEU A 110 -20.08 11.72 -1.52
CA LEU A 110 -21.36 11.82 -2.21
C LEU A 110 -21.70 13.29 -2.46
N ALA A 111 -21.84 13.71 -3.72
CA ALA A 111 -22.15 15.10 -4.08
C ALA A 111 -23.36 15.20 -5.01
N THR A 112 -24.18 16.23 -4.82
CA THR A 112 -25.34 16.51 -5.68
C THR A 112 -25.01 17.65 -6.62
N ALA A 113 -25.13 17.43 -7.93
CA ALA A 113 -24.86 18.45 -8.96
C ALA A 113 -25.63 18.16 -10.26
N GLU A 114 -25.64 19.11 -11.20
CA GLU A 114 -26.27 18.92 -12.51
C GLU A 114 -25.50 17.93 -13.39
N ASN A 115 -24.19 17.81 -13.21
CA ASN A 115 -23.33 16.87 -13.92
C ASN A 115 -22.06 16.56 -13.11
N GLY A 116 -21.31 15.55 -13.56
CA GLY A 116 -20.11 15.06 -12.86
C GLY A 116 -18.98 16.07 -12.79
N ASP A 117 -18.81 16.93 -13.80
CA ASP A 117 -17.76 17.95 -13.81
C ASP A 117 -18.01 19.04 -12.76
N LEU A 118 -19.28 19.47 -12.63
CA LEU A 118 -19.70 20.40 -11.59
C LEU A 118 -19.57 19.79 -10.20
N ALA A 119 -19.92 18.51 -10.03
CA ALA A 119 -19.71 17.81 -8.77
C ALA A 119 -18.22 17.76 -8.39
N CYS A 120 -17.36 17.42 -9.35
CA CYS A 120 -15.91 17.42 -9.15
C CYS A 120 -15.35 18.79 -8.80
N ASN A 121 -15.79 19.83 -9.52
CA ASN A 121 -15.37 21.20 -9.28
C ASN A 121 -15.78 21.66 -7.87
N PHE A 122 -17.03 21.39 -7.48
CA PHE A 122 -17.56 21.70 -6.16
C PHE A 122 -16.76 21.00 -5.04
N VAL A 123 -16.45 19.71 -5.20
CA VAL A 123 -15.67 18.95 -4.21
C VAL A 123 -14.23 19.45 -4.12
N LEU A 124 -13.57 19.74 -5.25
CA LEU A 124 -12.21 20.30 -5.26
C LEU A 124 -12.15 21.69 -4.61
N GLN A 125 -13.11 22.56 -4.91
CA GLN A 125 -13.18 23.88 -4.28
C GLN A 125 -13.45 23.78 -2.78
N SER A 126 -14.37 22.89 -2.38
CA SER A 126 -14.73 22.69 -0.97
C SER A 126 -13.60 22.06 -0.16
N SER A 127 -12.84 21.13 -0.74
CA SER A 127 -11.68 20.52 -0.09
C SER A 127 -10.50 21.50 0.00
N GLY A 128 -10.39 22.42 -0.96
CA GLY A 128 -9.24 23.32 -1.09
C GLY A 128 -7.98 22.61 -1.61
N ILE A 129 -8.12 21.40 -2.14
CA ILE A 129 -7.03 20.68 -2.81
C ILE A 129 -6.87 21.24 -4.23
N ASP A 130 -5.64 21.54 -4.63
CA ASP A 130 -5.36 22.02 -5.97
C ASP A 130 -5.74 20.94 -7.01
N ALA A 131 -6.56 21.34 -7.99
CA ALA A 131 -7.00 20.48 -9.08
C ALA A 131 -5.84 19.91 -9.91
N ARG A 132 -4.60 20.40 -9.79
CA ARG A 132 -3.39 19.84 -10.42
C ARG A 132 -2.82 18.65 -9.65
N LEU A 133 -2.99 18.63 -8.33
CA LEU A 133 -2.40 17.63 -7.42
C LEU A 133 -3.34 16.46 -7.12
N ALA A 134 -4.58 16.53 -7.60
CA ALA A 134 -5.56 15.46 -7.43
C ALA A 134 -6.31 15.16 -8.73
N VAL A 135 -6.80 13.92 -8.85
CA VAL A 135 -7.70 13.48 -9.91
C VAL A 135 -9.08 13.32 -9.31
N CYS A 136 -10.10 13.89 -9.94
CA CYS A 136 -11.48 13.73 -9.51
C CYS A 136 -12.24 12.82 -10.47
N GLU A 137 -12.70 11.67 -9.99
CA GLU A 137 -13.56 10.71 -10.69
C GLU A 137 -15.00 10.86 -10.22
N ALA A 138 -15.94 11.05 -11.16
CA ALA A 138 -17.36 11.18 -10.85
C ALA A 138 -18.11 10.04 -11.52
N ALA A 139 -18.85 9.27 -10.72
CA ALA A 139 -19.77 8.24 -11.18
C ALA A 139 -21.19 8.61 -10.73
N MET A 140 -22.19 8.43 -11.59
CA MET A 140 -23.58 8.60 -11.15
C MET A 140 -23.93 7.50 -10.15
N ALA A 141 -24.48 7.89 -9.00
CA ALA A 141 -24.93 6.95 -8.00
C ALA A 141 -26.09 6.11 -8.56
N THR A 142 -25.89 4.81 -8.65
CA THR A 142 -26.83 3.87 -9.29
C THR A 142 -28.15 3.69 -8.53
N SER A 143 -28.24 4.18 -7.29
CA SER A 143 -29.40 4.04 -6.41
C SER A 143 -30.61 4.92 -6.80
N VAL A 144 -30.46 5.87 -7.73
CA VAL A 144 -31.52 6.85 -8.07
C VAL A 144 -32.25 6.54 -9.39
N SER A 145 -31.99 5.37 -9.99
CA SER A 145 -32.36 5.02 -11.36
C SER A 145 -33.87 4.83 -11.67
N ARG A 146 -34.83 5.17 -10.78
CA ARG A 146 -36.26 4.90 -11.05
C ARG A 146 -37.25 6.08 -10.94
N ARG A 147 -36.83 7.32 -10.67
CA ARG A 147 -37.79 8.46 -10.55
C ARG A 147 -37.32 9.84 -11.07
N LEU A 148 -36.33 9.94 -11.96
CA LEU A 148 -35.72 11.25 -12.29
C LEU A 148 -35.80 11.68 -13.75
N LEU A 149 -36.98 11.67 -14.37
CA LEU A 149 -37.16 12.40 -15.64
C LEU A 149 -37.38 13.92 -15.43
N SER A 150 -37.28 14.42 -14.19
CA SER A 150 -37.60 15.82 -13.86
C SER A 150 -36.75 16.42 -12.74
N VAL A 151 -35.64 15.79 -12.33
CA VAL A 151 -34.78 16.32 -11.27
C VAL A 151 -33.55 16.97 -11.89
N PRO A 152 -33.32 18.28 -11.64
CA PRO A 152 -32.21 19.01 -12.25
C PRO A 152 -30.84 18.60 -11.69
N ASN A 153 -30.81 17.91 -10.55
CA ASN A 153 -29.58 17.47 -9.90
C ASN A 153 -29.54 15.95 -9.78
N PHE A 154 -28.37 15.39 -10.11
CA PHE A 154 -28.04 13.99 -9.91
C PHE A 154 -27.14 13.85 -8.70
N ILE A 155 -27.14 12.65 -8.12
CA ILE A 155 -26.23 12.27 -7.05
C ILE A 155 -25.04 11.56 -7.70
N PHE A 156 -23.83 12.00 -7.35
CA PHE A 156 -22.58 11.45 -7.83
C PHE A 156 -21.77 10.89 -6.67
N ASP A 157 -21.21 9.70 -6.88
CA ASP A 157 -20.10 9.17 -6.12
C ASP A 157 -18.82 9.81 -6.68
N ILE A 158 -18.15 10.61 -5.87
CA ILE A 158 -16.94 11.35 -6.23
C ILE A 158 -15.73 10.73 -5.53
N ASP A 159 -14.76 10.33 -6.33
CA ASP A 159 -13.47 9.82 -5.89
C ASP A 159 -12.40 10.88 -6.17
N LEU A 160 -11.86 11.47 -5.11
CA LEU A 160 -10.73 12.39 -5.20
C LEU A 160 -9.44 11.65 -4.83
N ILE A 161 -8.58 11.44 -5.83
CA ILE A 161 -7.36 10.64 -5.72
C ILE A 161 -6.15 11.58 -5.70
N THR A 162 -5.34 11.49 -4.66
CA THR A 162 -4.12 12.29 -4.47
C THR A 162 -3.00 11.47 -3.82
N SER A 163 -1.81 12.03 -3.67
CA SER A 163 -0.66 11.35 -3.06
C SER A 163 -0.03 12.22 -2.00
N VAL A 164 0.45 11.59 -0.92
CA VAL A 164 1.18 12.29 0.16
C VAL A 164 2.54 12.83 -0.28
N ALA A 165 3.02 12.46 -1.47
CA ALA A 165 4.18 13.09 -2.09
C ALA A 165 3.91 14.55 -2.50
N SER A 166 2.65 14.89 -2.78
CA SER A 166 2.25 16.19 -3.35
C SER A 166 1.33 16.99 -2.42
N VAL A 167 0.51 16.31 -1.62
CA VAL A 167 -0.45 16.91 -0.68
C VAL A 167 -0.24 16.24 0.67
N THR A 168 0.19 16.99 1.68
CA THR A 168 0.55 16.39 2.98
C THR A 168 -0.66 15.74 3.65
N ARG A 169 -0.42 14.82 4.59
CA ARG A 169 -1.51 14.18 5.34
C ARG A 169 -2.32 15.21 6.13
N GLU A 170 -1.65 16.23 6.66
CA GLU A 170 -2.28 17.35 7.36
C GLU A 170 -3.18 18.18 6.43
N ASP A 171 -2.76 18.39 5.18
CA ASP A 171 -3.58 19.07 4.15
C ASP A 171 -4.81 18.22 3.78
N ILE A 172 -4.65 16.90 3.68
CA ILE A 172 -5.75 15.95 3.43
C ILE A 172 -6.76 15.97 4.58
N GLU A 173 -6.30 15.92 5.84
CA GLU A 173 -7.18 16.01 7.01
C GLU A 173 -7.89 17.36 7.08
N THR A 174 -7.19 18.46 6.78
CA THR A 174 -7.78 19.79 6.68
C THR A 174 -8.84 19.83 5.58
N ALA A 175 -8.58 19.20 4.43
CA ALA A 175 -9.54 19.09 3.35
C ALA A 175 -10.79 18.31 3.75
N ILE A 176 -10.65 17.21 4.49
CA ILE A 176 -11.76 16.44 5.05
C ILE A 176 -12.63 17.32 5.97
N VAL A 177 -12.01 18.09 6.88
CA VAL A 177 -12.75 19.00 7.78
C VAL A 177 -13.51 20.08 6.99
N LYS A 178 -12.92 20.63 5.93
CA LYS A 178 -13.59 21.61 5.06
C LYS A 178 -14.76 20.98 4.29
N LEU A 179 -14.59 19.77 3.76
CA LEU A 179 -15.68 19.04 3.10
C LEU A 179 -16.85 18.79 4.06
N ILE A 180 -16.58 18.37 5.30
CA ILE A 180 -17.61 18.22 6.35
C ILE A 180 -18.31 19.55 6.63
N SER A 181 -17.55 20.64 6.72
CA SER A 181 -18.10 21.99 6.93
C SER A 181 -18.97 22.47 5.76
N SER A 182 -18.71 22.00 4.54
CA SER A 182 -19.55 22.22 3.36
C SER A 182 -20.78 21.32 3.29
N GLY A 183 -21.03 20.47 4.31
CA GLY A 183 -22.19 19.58 4.37
C GLY A 183 -22.01 18.25 3.63
N LEU A 184 -20.77 17.88 3.28
CA LEU A 184 -20.44 16.62 2.64
C LEU A 184 -20.01 15.58 3.69
N SER A 185 -20.14 14.29 3.36
CA SER A 185 -19.69 13.20 4.23
C SER A 185 -18.54 12.43 3.56
N PRO A 186 -17.29 12.91 3.66
CA PRO A 186 -16.13 12.26 3.05
C PRO A 186 -15.70 11.00 3.81
N THR A 187 -15.23 10.00 3.06
CA THR A 187 -14.54 8.81 3.59
C THR A 187 -13.14 8.74 2.99
N MET A 188 -12.11 8.51 3.82
CA MET A 188 -10.73 8.40 3.38
C MET A 188 -10.29 6.93 3.35
N SER A 189 -9.52 6.55 2.33
CA SER A 189 -8.80 5.26 2.22
C SER A 189 -7.39 5.47 1.65
N GLU A 190 -6.46 4.58 1.97
CA GLU A 190 -5.06 4.56 1.48
C GLU A 190 -4.74 3.23 0.77
#